data_AF-A0A6J8E3T3-F1
#
_entry.id   AF-A0A6J8E3T3-F1
#
_cell.length_a   1.000
_cell.length_b   1.000
_cell.length_c   1.000
_cell.angle_alpha   90.00
_cell.angle_beta   90.00
_cell.angle_gamma   90.00
#
_symmetry.space_group_name_H-M   'P 1'
#
loop_
_entity.id
_entity.type
_entity.pdbx_description
1 polymer ?
#
loop_
_entity_poly.entity_id
_entity_poly.type
_entity_poly.pdbx_seq_one_letter_code
_entity_poly.pdbx_strand_id
1 'polypeptide(L)'
;MASRFCRLFRPAAITKLYRTHLLKATPVVAQCQRLQTTDSTNQTSPTVRPQNLPYRQQLKDFGQYVADCLPKYVQHVVVTHHEELEILIHPEGIVPTISFLKDHHNTQYLNITDIAAVDVPTREKRFEIVYMLLSLRFNSRIKVKTYTDELTPIDSLCSIFAGANWYEREIWDMFGVFFANHPDLRRILTDYGFEGHPFRKDFPLSGYVEVRYDDEVKRVVVEPLELTQEFRKFEYNTPWEVFPKFREVEEGGERPDEPEEQPKQ
;
A
#
# COMPACT_ATOMS: atom_id res chain seq x y z
N MET A 1 86.89 3.15 -41.31
CA MET A 1 86.33 4.51 -41.14
C MET A 1 85.11 4.43 -40.23
N ALA A 2 85.04 5.34 -39.24
CA ALA A 2 83.89 5.67 -38.38
C ALA A 2 83.19 4.49 -37.68
N SER A 3 83.60 4.00 -36.50
CA SER A 3 83.75 4.65 -35.18
C SER A 3 82.43 4.88 -34.43
N ARG A 4 82.42 4.41 -33.15
CA ARG A 4 81.88 5.10 -31.96
C ARG A 4 80.35 5.06 -31.73
N PHE A 5 79.80 4.98 -30.52
CA PHE A 5 80.34 5.02 -29.16
C PHE A 5 79.29 4.41 -28.20
N CYS A 6 79.76 3.53 -27.31
CA CYS A 6 79.40 3.33 -25.90
C CYS A 6 78.26 4.18 -25.27
N ARG A 7 77.40 3.55 -24.44
CA ARG A 7 77.45 3.68 -22.96
C ARG A 7 76.39 2.81 -22.24
N LEU A 8 76.88 2.10 -21.23
CA LEU A 8 76.15 1.47 -20.13
C LEU A 8 75.45 2.52 -19.25
N PHE A 9 74.31 2.18 -18.63
CA PHE A 9 73.98 2.50 -17.22
C PHE A 9 72.75 1.69 -16.75
N ARG A 10 72.92 0.91 -15.68
CA ARG A 10 71.90 0.31 -14.78
C ARG A 10 71.83 1.22 -13.52
N PRO A 11 70.99 0.97 -12.49
CA PRO A 11 69.55 0.65 -12.39
C PRO A 11 68.83 1.65 -11.42
N ALA A 12 67.50 1.62 -11.29
CA ALA A 12 66.82 2.04 -10.05
C ALA A 12 65.35 1.60 -10.02
N ALA A 13 64.95 0.97 -8.91
CA ALA A 13 63.58 0.63 -8.56
C ALA A 13 62.84 1.88 -8.03
N ILE A 14 61.56 2.03 -8.39
CA ILE A 14 60.59 2.84 -7.65
C ILE A 14 59.29 2.04 -7.53
N THR A 15 58.91 1.82 -6.29
CA THR A 15 57.66 1.25 -5.77
C THR A 15 56.51 2.26 -5.84
N LYS A 16 55.29 1.75 -6.10
CA LYS A 16 53.97 2.08 -5.47
C LYS A 16 52.84 1.69 -6.46
N LEU A 17 52.11 0.62 -6.17
CA LEU A 17 50.81 0.66 -5.46
C LEU A 17 49.74 1.46 -6.21
N TYR A 18 48.96 0.79 -7.06
CA TYR A 18 47.56 1.18 -7.31
C TYR A 18 46.66 -0.05 -7.39
N ARG A 19 46.21 -0.43 -6.18
CA ARG A 19 44.84 -0.81 -5.81
C ARG A 19 43.92 -1.28 -6.95
N THR A 20 43.76 -2.58 -7.03
CA THR A 20 42.65 -3.26 -7.70
C THR A 20 41.31 -2.73 -7.18
N HIS A 21 40.51 -2.08 -8.03
CA HIS A 21 39.09 -1.84 -7.75
C HIS A 21 38.32 -3.15 -7.96
N LEU A 22 38.35 -4.01 -6.95
CA LEU A 22 37.40 -5.10 -6.77
C LEU A 22 36.03 -4.46 -6.46
N LEU A 23 35.17 -4.38 -7.48
CA LEU A 23 33.75 -4.17 -7.29
C LEU A 23 33.21 -5.33 -6.46
N LYS A 24 33.00 -5.09 -5.16
CA LYS A 24 32.26 -6.02 -4.30
C LYS A 24 30.79 -5.96 -4.70
N ALA A 25 30.40 -6.80 -5.66
CA ALA A 25 29.01 -7.21 -5.79
C ALA A 25 28.69 -8.04 -4.53
N THR A 26 27.97 -7.45 -3.58
CA THR A 26 27.37 -8.22 -2.48
C THR A 26 26.11 -8.88 -3.03
N PRO A 27 26.05 -10.22 -3.14
CA PRO A 27 24.77 -10.87 -3.36
C PRO A 27 23.94 -10.65 -2.10
N VAL A 28 22.78 -10.00 -2.25
CA VAL A 28 21.74 -9.98 -1.21
C VAL A 28 21.14 -11.39 -1.17
N VAL A 29 21.89 -12.33 -0.59
CA VAL A 29 21.37 -13.62 -0.20
C VAL A 29 20.45 -13.32 0.96
N ALA A 30 19.14 -13.34 0.69
CA ALA A 30 18.11 -13.35 1.71
C ALA A 30 18.30 -14.61 2.57
N GLN A 31 19.09 -14.48 3.63
CA GLN A 31 19.08 -15.47 4.70
C GLN A 31 17.66 -15.51 5.23
N CYS A 32 17.03 -16.68 5.12
CA CYS A 32 15.88 -17.03 5.92
C CYS A 32 16.35 -17.00 7.38
N GLN A 33 16.24 -15.83 8.01
CA GLN A 33 16.43 -15.70 9.44
C GLN A 33 15.26 -16.44 10.07
N ARG A 34 15.53 -17.67 10.53
CA ARG A 34 14.80 -18.23 11.67
C ARG A 34 14.72 -17.10 12.68
N LEU A 35 13.51 -16.65 13.01
CA LEU A 35 13.27 -15.70 14.11
C LEU A 35 14.01 -16.23 15.33
N GLN A 36 15.21 -15.73 15.55
CA GLN A 36 15.90 -15.88 16.81
C GLN A 36 15.07 -15.03 17.75
N THR A 37 14.58 -15.63 18.82
CA THR A 37 14.02 -14.89 19.96
C THR A 37 15.14 -14.04 20.51
N THR A 38 15.36 -12.86 19.94
CA THR A 38 16.19 -11.85 20.56
C THR A 38 15.40 -11.40 21.77
N ASP A 39 15.85 -11.79 22.96
CA ASP A 39 15.40 -11.25 24.23
C ASP A 39 15.32 -9.73 24.11
N SER A 40 14.11 -9.19 24.04
CA SER A 40 13.89 -7.76 23.82
C SER A 40 14.23 -7.02 25.11
N THR A 41 15.47 -6.55 25.22
CA THR A 41 16.01 -5.83 26.38
C THR A 41 15.51 -4.39 26.54
N ASN A 42 14.48 -3.95 25.81
CA ASN A 42 13.89 -2.62 25.96
C ASN A 42 12.35 -2.68 25.94
N GLN A 43 11.74 -3.39 26.89
CA GLN A 43 10.30 -3.25 27.14
C GLN A 43 10.06 -2.01 28.00
N THR A 44 9.46 -0.97 27.42
CA THR A 44 9.13 0.27 28.13
C THR A 44 7.95 0.13 29.10
N SER A 45 7.10 -0.90 28.94
CA SER A 45 6.12 -1.38 29.94
C SER A 45 5.44 -2.69 29.47
N PRO A 46 4.81 -3.49 30.37
CA PRO A 46 4.18 -4.77 30.02
C PRO A 46 2.98 -4.66 29.06
N THR A 47 2.27 -3.53 29.07
CA THR A 47 1.06 -3.31 28.26
C THR A 47 1.40 -2.85 26.83
N VAL A 48 2.58 -2.27 26.63
CA VAL A 48 2.98 -1.70 25.34
C VAL A 48 3.56 -2.79 24.44
N ARG A 49 3.06 -2.86 23.20
CA ARG A 49 3.57 -3.79 22.18
C ARG A 49 5.07 -3.50 21.92
N PRO A 50 5.95 -4.52 21.99
CA PRO A 50 7.37 -4.34 21.63
C PRO A 50 7.52 -4.06 20.13
N GLN A 51 8.48 -3.21 19.77
CA GLN A 51 8.78 -2.86 18.38
C GLN A 51 10.04 -3.57 17.88
N ASN A 52 9.98 -4.11 16.67
CA ASN A 52 11.11 -4.74 16.00
C ASN A 52 11.79 -3.73 15.05
N LEU A 53 12.71 -2.93 15.61
CA LEU A 53 13.46 -1.93 14.85
C LEU A 53 14.23 -2.50 13.64
N PRO A 54 14.91 -3.67 13.73
CA PRO A 54 15.65 -4.21 12.58
C PRO A 54 14.73 -4.57 11.42
N TYR A 55 13.57 -5.15 11.70
CA TYR A 55 12.59 -5.50 10.67
C TYR A 55 11.99 -4.24 10.03
N ARG A 56 11.70 -3.21 10.84
CA ARG A 56 11.27 -1.90 10.33
C ARG A 56 12.32 -1.29 9.39
N GLN A 57 13.61 -1.42 9.68
CA GLN A 57 14.68 -0.95 8.80
C GLN A 57 14.72 -1.73 7.48
N GLN A 58 14.61 -3.07 7.53
CA GLN A 58 14.54 -3.91 6.34
C GLN A 58 13.38 -3.51 5.41
N LEU A 59 12.21 -3.18 5.98
CA LEU A 59 11.06 -2.70 5.20
C LEU A 59 11.31 -1.33 4.56
N LYS A 60 12.02 -0.43 5.25
CA LYS A 60 12.40 0.87 4.68
C LYS A 60 13.36 0.70 3.51
N ASP A 61 14.39 -0.12 3.69
CA ASP A 61 15.40 -0.40 2.66
C ASP A 61 14.75 -1.08 1.44
N PHE A 62 13.84 -2.03 1.67
CA PHE A 62 13.06 -2.66 0.61
C PHE A 62 12.09 -1.69 -0.09
N GLY A 63 11.46 -0.81 0.67
CA GLY A 63 10.60 0.23 0.12
C GLY A 63 11.36 1.21 -0.78
N GLN A 64 12.56 1.64 -0.37
CA GLN A 64 13.48 2.44 -1.19
C GLN A 64 13.89 1.68 -2.46
N TYR A 65 14.23 0.40 -2.33
CA TYR A 65 14.55 -0.45 -3.47
C TYR A 65 13.43 -0.50 -4.52
N VAL A 66 12.17 -0.64 -4.09
CA VAL A 66 11.02 -0.63 -5.02
C VAL A 66 10.84 0.74 -5.67
N ALA A 67 11.02 1.83 -4.92
CA ALA A 67 10.96 3.19 -5.46
C ALA A 67 12.05 3.44 -6.52
N ASP A 68 13.27 2.96 -6.29
CA ASP A 68 14.39 3.07 -7.24
C ASP A 68 14.16 2.25 -8.51
N CYS A 69 13.49 1.09 -8.40
CA CYS A 69 13.16 0.24 -9.54
C CYS A 69 12.04 0.82 -10.41
N LEU A 70 11.04 1.47 -9.80
CA LEU A 70 9.85 2.00 -10.49
C LEU A 70 9.58 3.49 -10.16
N PRO A 71 10.54 4.39 -10.46
CA PRO A 71 10.42 5.80 -10.09
C PRO A 71 9.30 6.54 -10.85
N LYS A 72 8.83 5.97 -11.97
CA LYS A 72 7.76 6.56 -12.78
C LYS A 72 6.39 6.52 -12.09
N TYR A 73 6.11 5.47 -11.33
CA TYR A 73 4.76 5.20 -10.82
C TYR A 73 4.68 5.32 -9.29
N VAL A 74 5.75 5.01 -8.58
CA VAL A 74 5.82 5.08 -7.11
C VAL A 74 5.95 6.54 -6.69
N GLN A 75 5.00 7.02 -5.89
CA GLN A 75 4.97 8.40 -5.40
C GLN A 75 5.54 8.48 -3.97
N HIS A 76 4.98 7.66 -3.08
CA HIS A 76 5.35 7.66 -1.67
C HIS A 76 5.50 6.23 -1.17
N VAL A 77 6.48 6.06 -0.29
CA VAL A 77 6.72 4.80 0.42
C VAL A 77 6.66 5.11 1.90
N VAL A 78 5.72 4.47 2.59
CA VAL A 78 5.44 4.71 4.00
C VAL A 78 5.57 3.39 4.76
N VAL A 79 6.28 3.41 5.87
CA VAL A 79 6.33 2.28 6.81
C VAL A 79 5.59 2.66 8.08
N THR A 80 4.41 2.07 8.27
CA THR A 80 3.55 2.34 9.44
C THR A 80 4.26 1.90 10.72
N HIS A 81 3.82 2.43 11.85
CA HIS A 81 4.41 2.09 13.15
C HIS A 81 4.32 0.59 13.46
N HIS A 82 3.34 -0.11 12.90
CA HIS A 82 3.10 -1.54 13.07
C HIS A 82 3.87 -2.44 12.09
N GLU A 83 4.95 -1.93 11.48
CA GLU A 83 5.83 -2.71 10.59
C GLU A 83 5.11 -3.18 9.31
N GLU A 84 4.25 -2.32 8.76
CA GLU A 84 3.59 -2.57 7.47
C GLU A 84 4.12 -1.58 6.43
N LEU A 85 4.47 -2.11 5.26
CA LEU A 85 4.91 -1.31 4.12
C LEU A 85 3.72 -0.92 3.26
N GLU A 86 3.58 0.38 3.02
CA GLU A 86 2.58 0.95 2.12
C GLU A 86 3.28 1.71 0.99
N ILE A 87 2.83 1.48 -0.24
CA ILE A 87 3.32 2.18 -1.43
C ILE A 87 2.14 2.88 -2.10
N LEU A 88 2.24 4.19 -2.30
CA LEU A 88 1.29 4.97 -3.08
C LEU A 88 1.74 5.02 -4.54
N ILE A 89 0.82 4.70 -5.44
CA ILE A 89 1.08 4.56 -6.87
C ILE A 89 0.10 5.41 -7.68
N HIS A 90 0.56 5.91 -8.83
CA HIS A 90 -0.30 6.55 -9.83
C HIS A 90 -1.26 5.53 -10.50
N PRO A 91 -2.54 5.83 -10.75
CA PRO A 91 -3.51 4.87 -11.31
C PRO A 91 -3.09 4.24 -12.65
N GLU A 92 -2.43 4.97 -13.55
CA GLU A 92 -1.92 4.41 -14.82
C GLU A 92 -0.84 3.33 -14.64
N GLY A 93 -0.20 3.28 -13.46
CA GLY A 93 0.91 2.41 -13.14
C GLY A 93 0.53 1.10 -12.47
N ILE A 94 -0.76 0.78 -12.36
CA ILE A 94 -1.27 -0.37 -11.60
C ILE A 94 -0.74 -1.69 -12.18
N VAL A 95 -1.01 -1.95 -13.47
CA VAL A 95 -0.61 -3.21 -14.12
C VAL A 95 0.91 -3.41 -14.13
N PRO A 96 1.74 -2.43 -14.55
CA PRO A 96 3.20 -2.58 -14.53
C PRO A 96 3.75 -2.81 -13.13
N THR A 97 3.27 -2.08 -12.12
CA THR A 97 3.82 -2.20 -10.77
C THR A 97 3.42 -3.52 -10.13
N ILE A 98 2.18 -3.96 -10.29
CA ILE A 98 1.70 -5.22 -9.73
C ILE A 98 2.37 -6.42 -10.44
N SER A 99 2.57 -6.37 -11.75
CA SER A 99 3.34 -7.39 -12.48
C SER A 99 4.79 -7.44 -11.99
N PHE A 100 5.46 -6.29 -11.82
CA PHE A 100 6.79 -6.24 -11.23
C PHE A 100 6.83 -6.89 -9.84
N LEU A 101 5.90 -6.51 -8.95
CA LEU A 101 5.84 -7.06 -7.60
C LEU A 101 5.64 -8.58 -7.59
N LYS A 102 4.85 -9.11 -8.52
CA LYS A 102 4.62 -10.55 -8.67
C LYS A 102 5.84 -11.29 -9.21
N ASP A 103 6.44 -10.80 -10.29
CA ASP A 103 7.41 -11.56 -11.10
C ASP A 103 8.87 -11.33 -10.67
N HIS A 104 9.18 -10.20 -10.03
CA HIS A 104 10.55 -9.86 -9.68
C HIS A 104 11.11 -10.76 -8.57
N HIS A 105 12.39 -11.18 -8.73
CA HIS A 105 13.01 -12.21 -7.89
C HIS A 105 13.04 -11.85 -6.40
N ASN A 106 13.21 -10.57 -6.07
CA ASN A 106 13.26 -10.11 -4.68
C ASN A 106 11.88 -9.77 -4.07
N THR A 107 10.80 -9.74 -4.87
CA THR A 107 9.47 -9.31 -4.40
C THR A 107 8.47 -10.47 -4.37
N GLN A 108 8.44 -11.35 -5.39
CA GLN A 108 7.66 -12.60 -5.46
C GLN A 108 6.28 -12.55 -4.76
N TYR A 109 5.51 -11.48 -4.97
CA TYR A 109 4.18 -11.31 -4.39
C TYR A 109 3.16 -12.13 -5.18
N LEU A 110 3.15 -13.45 -4.91
CA LEU A 110 2.35 -14.41 -5.65
C LEU A 110 0.87 -14.42 -5.25
N ASN A 111 0.54 -14.01 -4.04
CA ASN A 111 -0.82 -14.08 -3.52
C ASN A 111 -1.41 -12.68 -3.35
N ILE A 112 -2.54 -12.43 -4.01
CA ILE A 112 -3.40 -11.28 -3.74
C ILE A 112 -4.36 -11.66 -2.61
N THR A 113 -4.21 -11.00 -1.47
CA THR A 113 -5.02 -11.31 -0.29
C THR A 113 -6.37 -10.61 -0.38
N ASP A 114 -6.38 -9.35 -0.80
CA ASP A 114 -7.59 -8.55 -0.89
C ASP A 114 -7.40 -7.35 -1.82
N ILE A 115 -8.51 -6.84 -2.36
CA ILE A 115 -8.59 -5.54 -3.01
C ILE A 115 -9.73 -4.78 -2.35
N ALA A 116 -9.38 -3.77 -1.57
CA ALA A 116 -10.34 -2.95 -0.86
C ALA A 116 -10.46 -1.58 -1.52
N ALA A 117 -11.65 -0.99 -1.49
CA ALA A 117 -11.86 0.40 -1.86
C ALA A 117 -12.31 1.19 -0.63
N VAL A 118 -11.82 2.43 -0.54
CA VAL A 118 -12.15 3.39 0.51
C VAL A 118 -12.64 4.66 -0.17
N ASP A 119 -13.79 5.15 0.25
CA ASP A 119 -14.36 6.40 -0.24
C ASP A 119 -14.16 7.52 0.77
N VAL A 120 -13.47 8.58 0.33
CA VAL A 120 -13.16 9.78 1.10
C VAL A 120 -13.67 11.00 0.32
N PRO A 121 -14.90 11.48 0.59
CA PRO A 121 -15.56 12.51 -0.22
C PRO A 121 -14.89 13.89 -0.14
N THR A 122 -13.97 14.10 0.81
CA THR A 122 -13.24 15.37 0.96
C THR A 122 -12.13 15.56 -0.07
N ARG A 123 -11.71 14.50 -0.76
CA ARG A 123 -10.65 14.53 -1.77
C ARG A 123 -11.25 14.70 -3.17
N GLU A 124 -10.53 15.40 -4.06
CA GLU A 124 -10.90 15.46 -5.49
C GLU A 124 -11.01 14.05 -6.09
N LYS A 125 -10.00 13.23 -5.80
CA LYS A 125 -9.97 11.80 -6.12
C LYS A 125 -10.56 11.02 -4.96
N ARG A 126 -11.89 10.89 -4.95
CA ARG A 126 -12.65 10.39 -3.80
C ARG A 126 -12.32 8.94 -3.43
N PHE A 127 -12.00 8.10 -4.41
CA PHE A 127 -11.79 6.68 -4.19
C PHE A 127 -10.31 6.35 -4.02
N GLU A 128 -10.00 5.57 -3.00
CA GLU A 128 -8.68 5.00 -2.74
C GLU A 128 -8.79 3.47 -2.80
N ILE A 129 -8.08 2.86 -3.76
CA ILE A 129 -8.05 1.41 -3.94
C ILE A 129 -6.76 0.86 -3.35
N VAL A 130 -6.90 -0.12 -2.47
CA VAL A 130 -5.82 -0.75 -1.72
C VAL A 130 -5.71 -2.20 -2.12
N TYR A 131 -4.60 -2.55 -2.76
CA TYR A 131 -4.21 -3.92 -3.06
C TYR A 131 -3.35 -4.47 -1.94
N MET A 132 -3.81 -5.56 -1.32
CA MET A 132 -3.08 -6.24 -0.23
C MET A 132 -2.42 -7.49 -0.80
N LEU A 133 -1.08 -7.52 -0.80
CA LEU A 133 -0.30 -8.61 -1.39
C LEU A 133 0.55 -9.33 -0.35
N LEU A 134 0.75 -10.63 -0.56
CA LEU A 134 1.58 -11.50 0.27
C LEU A 134 2.64 -12.21 -0.58
N SER A 135 3.90 -12.07 -0.15
CA SER A 135 5.02 -12.84 -0.70
C SER A 135 5.23 -14.09 0.14
N LEU A 136 5.00 -15.26 -0.46
CA LEU A 136 5.14 -16.54 0.26
C LEU A 136 6.61 -16.91 0.50
N ARG A 137 7.51 -16.52 -0.40
CA ARG A 137 8.94 -16.81 -0.30
C ARG A 137 9.58 -16.08 0.87
N PHE A 138 9.26 -14.80 1.01
CA PHE A 138 9.84 -13.91 2.02
C PHE A 138 8.95 -13.73 3.24
N ASN A 139 7.74 -14.31 3.23
CA ASN A 139 6.69 -14.10 4.23
C ASN A 139 6.48 -12.62 4.57
N SER A 140 6.50 -11.78 3.54
CA SER A 140 6.33 -10.33 3.66
C SER A 140 4.98 -9.89 3.10
N ARG A 141 4.40 -8.85 3.70
CA ARG A 141 3.13 -8.25 3.27
C ARG A 141 3.37 -6.83 2.82
N ILE A 142 2.63 -6.41 1.80
CA ILE A 142 2.68 -5.05 1.29
C ILE A 142 1.27 -4.57 0.96
N LYS A 143 1.01 -3.29 1.22
CA LYS A 143 -0.19 -2.59 0.78
C LYS A 143 0.19 -1.63 -0.33
N VAL A 144 -0.43 -1.79 -1.49
CA VAL A 144 -0.26 -0.89 -2.62
C VAL A 144 -1.53 -0.08 -2.75
N LYS A 145 -1.44 1.24 -2.64
CA LYS A 145 -2.58 2.14 -2.68
C LYS A 145 -2.56 2.96 -3.97
N THR A 146 -3.74 3.18 -4.52
CA THR A 146 -3.97 4.02 -5.68
C THR A 146 -5.22 4.86 -5.45
N TYR A 147 -5.39 5.91 -6.23
CA TYR A 147 -6.54 6.80 -6.15
C TYR A 147 -7.26 6.86 -7.49
N THR A 148 -8.55 7.17 -7.46
CA THR A 148 -9.35 7.39 -8.66
C THR A 148 -10.54 8.30 -8.41
N ASP A 149 -11.10 8.80 -9.51
CA ASP A 149 -12.33 9.56 -9.53
C ASP A 149 -13.48 8.62 -9.92
N GLU A 150 -14.69 9.17 -10.06
CA GLU A 150 -15.87 8.40 -10.45
C GLU A 150 -15.87 7.98 -11.91
N LEU A 151 -15.25 8.78 -12.78
CA LEU A 151 -15.29 8.60 -14.23
C LEU A 151 -14.01 8.01 -14.78
N THR A 152 -12.89 8.15 -14.06
CA THR A 152 -11.60 7.71 -14.53
C THR A 152 -11.51 6.18 -14.43
N PRO A 153 -11.30 5.48 -15.55
CA PRO A 153 -11.21 4.03 -15.54
C PRO A 153 -9.85 3.59 -14.97
N ILE A 154 -9.86 2.52 -14.19
CA ILE A 154 -8.64 1.84 -13.70
C ILE A 154 -8.40 0.57 -14.50
N ASP A 155 -7.15 0.23 -14.78
CA ASP A 155 -6.83 -1.04 -15.43
C ASP A 155 -7.07 -2.24 -14.49
N SER A 156 -7.80 -3.24 -14.99
CA SER A 156 -8.05 -4.51 -14.31
C SER A 156 -6.76 -5.33 -14.12
N LEU A 157 -6.65 -5.98 -12.96
CA LEU A 157 -5.62 -6.94 -12.60
C LEU A 157 -6.01 -8.40 -12.90
N CYS A 158 -7.18 -8.65 -13.49
CA CYS A 158 -7.64 -10.01 -13.81
C CYS A 158 -6.66 -10.82 -14.66
N SER A 159 -5.89 -10.15 -15.53
CA SER A 159 -4.86 -10.78 -16.36
C SER A 159 -3.66 -11.29 -15.55
N ILE A 160 -3.36 -10.65 -14.42
CA ILE A 160 -2.24 -11.00 -13.53
C ILE A 160 -2.72 -11.96 -12.43
N PHE A 161 -3.85 -11.65 -11.80
CA PHE A 161 -4.43 -12.42 -10.72
C PHE A 161 -5.88 -12.78 -11.05
N ALA A 162 -6.13 -14.08 -11.26
CA ALA A 162 -7.49 -14.58 -11.47
C ALA A 162 -8.42 -14.28 -10.28
N GLY A 163 -7.87 -14.20 -9.06
CA GLY A 163 -8.62 -13.85 -7.84
C GLY A 163 -9.15 -12.42 -7.83
N ALA A 164 -8.58 -11.50 -8.62
CA ALA A 164 -9.05 -10.12 -8.69
C ALA A 164 -10.45 -9.99 -9.33
N ASN A 165 -10.93 -11.03 -10.03
CA ASN A 165 -12.19 -10.98 -10.77
C ASN A 165 -13.37 -10.58 -9.88
N TRP A 166 -13.53 -11.23 -8.73
CA TRP A 166 -14.66 -10.92 -7.85
C TRP A 166 -14.49 -9.61 -7.10
N TYR A 167 -13.28 -9.28 -6.66
CA TYR A 167 -13.04 -8.02 -5.97
C TYR A 167 -13.29 -6.80 -6.86
N GLU A 168 -12.86 -6.84 -8.11
CA GLU A 168 -13.11 -5.75 -9.06
C GLU A 168 -14.62 -5.57 -9.33
N ARG A 169 -15.36 -6.68 -9.41
CA ARG A 169 -16.83 -6.64 -9.54
C ARG A 169 -17.51 -6.13 -8.27
N GLU A 170 -17.00 -6.49 -7.09
CA GLU A 170 -17.48 -5.98 -5.81
C GLU A 170 -17.30 -4.47 -5.72
N ILE A 171 -16.10 -3.98 -6.05
CA ILE A 171 -15.79 -2.55 -6.02
C ILE A 171 -16.64 -1.79 -7.04
N TRP A 172 -16.85 -2.35 -8.23
CA TRP A 172 -17.78 -1.79 -9.21
C TRP A 172 -19.22 -1.70 -8.68
N ASP A 173 -19.71 -2.76 -8.06
CA ASP A 173 -21.09 -2.81 -7.52
C ASP A 173 -21.27 -1.87 -6.32
N MET A 174 -20.30 -1.84 -5.41
CA MET A 174 -20.39 -1.10 -4.13
C MET A 174 -19.99 0.37 -4.21
N PHE A 175 -19.04 0.72 -5.09
CA PHE A 175 -18.49 2.08 -5.22
C PHE A 175 -18.70 2.68 -6.61
N GLY A 176 -18.92 1.87 -7.65
CA GLY A 176 -19.06 2.35 -9.03
C GLY A 176 -17.73 2.71 -9.70
N VAL A 177 -16.61 2.18 -9.23
CA VAL A 177 -15.31 2.39 -9.89
C VAL A 177 -15.19 1.48 -11.10
N PHE A 178 -15.03 2.07 -12.28
CA PHE A 178 -14.94 1.31 -13.53
C PHE A 178 -13.55 0.71 -13.74
N PHE A 179 -13.52 -0.60 -14.00
CA PHE A 179 -12.29 -1.34 -14.36
C PHE A 179 -12.23 -1.61 -15.87
N ALA A 180 -11.24 -1.03 -16.55
CA ALA A 180 -10.94 -1.31 -17.95
C ALA A 180 -10.33 -2.71 -18.13
N ASN A 181 -10.61 -3.35 -19.26
CA ASN A 181 -10.11 -4.68 -19.63
C ASN A 181 -10.55 -5.84 -18.73
N HIS A 182 -11.57 -5.64 -17.89
CA HIS A 182 -12.17 -6.70 -17.08
C HIS A 182 -13.05 -7.63 -17.96
N PRO A 183 -13.01 -8.98 -17.76
CA PRO A 183 -13.72 -9.92 -18.63
C PRO A 183 -15.25 -9.88 -18.53
N ASP A 184 -15.83 -9.69 -17.34
CA ASP A 184 -17.29 -9.65 -17.11
C ASP A 184 -17.65 -8.71 -15.94
N LEU A 185 -17.78 -7.41 -16.23
CA LEU A 185 -18.07 -6.41 -15.20
C LEU A 185 -19.58 -6.28 -15.00
N ARG A 186 -20.13 -7.12 -14.11
CA ARG A 186 -21.53 -7.07 -13.67
C ARG A 186 -21.63 -7.14 -12.15
N ARG A 187 -22.76 -6.70 -11.62
CA ARG A 187 -23.09 -6.70 -10.19
C ARG A 187 -22.99 -8.10 -9.58
N ILE A 188 -22.71 -8.17 -8.28
CA ILE A 188 -22.54 -9.44 -7.55
C ILE A 188 -23.28 -9.47 -6.21
N LEU A 189 -23.33 -8.35 -5.49
CA LEU A 189 -23.90 -8.27 -4.15
C LEU A 189 -25.27 -7.59 -4.18
N THR A 190 -25.46 -6.57 -5.01
CA THR A 190 -26.76 -5.89 -5.10
C THR A 190 -27.77 -6.68 -5.93
N ASP A 191 -29.05 -6.42 -5.66
CA ASP A 191 -30.15 -7.00 -6.41
C ASP A 191 -30.18 -6.52 -7.88
N TYR A 192 -30.85 -7.28 -8.74
CA TYR A 192 -30.83 -7.09 -10.20
C TYR A 192 -31.29 -5.69 -10.65
N GLY A 193 -32.31 -5.13 -9.99
CA GLY A 193 -32.88 -3.82 -10.29
C GLY A 193 -32.40 -2.71 -9.35
N PHE A 194 -31.37 -2.95 -8.54
CA PHE A 194 -30.91 -1.98 -7.57
C PHE A 194 -30.25 -0.78 -8.26
N GLU A 195 -30.58 0.44 -7.85
CA GLU A 195 -29.95 1.65 -8.38
C GLU A 195 -29.11 2.32 -7.30
N GLY A 196 -27.86 2.65 -7.65
CA GLY A 196 -26.90 3.24 -6.72
C GLY A 196 -25.83 2.27 -6.21
N HIS A 197 -24.95 2.80 -5.37
CA HIS A 197 -23.71 2.16 -4.89
C HIS A 197 -23.65 2.27 -3.36
N PRO A 198 -23.95 1.19 -2.61
CA PRO A 198 -24.22 1.27 -1.17
C PRO A 198 -23.07 1.76 -0.29
N PHE A 199 -21.81 1.50 -0.67
CA PHE A 199 -20.64 1.86 0.16
C PHE A 199 -20.06 3.23 -0.14
N ARG A 200 -20.65 3.97 -1.09
CA ARG A 200 -20.38 5.40 -1.19
C ARG A 200 -20.88 6.11 0.06
N LYS A 201 -20.08 7.01 0.63
CA LYS A 201 -20.36 7.65 1.93
C LYS A 201 -21.56 8.61 1.90
N ASP A 202 -22.07 8.94 0.72
CA ASP A 202 -23.29 9.70 0.47
C ASP A 202 -24.58 8.85 0.46
N PHE A 203 -24.47 7.51 0.37
CA PHE A 203 -25.63 6.63 0.31
C PHE A 203 -26.24 6.41 1.72
N PRO A 204 -27.59 6.50 1.88
CA PRO A 204 -28.22 6.26 3.18
C PRO A 204 -28.13 4.78 3.57
N LEU A 205 -27.88 4.50 4.85
CA LEU A 205 -27.70 3.13 5.36
C LEU A 205 -28.89 2.20 5.04
N SER A 206 -30.11 2.72 5.11
CA SER A 206 -31.33 1.95 4.84
C SER A 206 -31.63 1.79 3.34
N GLY A 207 -30.94 2.52 2.47
CA GLY A 207 -31.29 2.64 1.06
C GLY A 207 -32.52 3.51 0.82
N TYR A 208 -32.99 3.51 -0.43
CA TYR A 208 -34.15 4.30 -0.87
C TYR A 208 -35.42 3.45 -1.05
N VAL A 209 -35.25 2.13 -1.14
CA VAL A 209 -36.33 1.21 -1.50
C VAL A 209 -36.39 0.05 -0.51
N GLU A 210 -37.60 -0.43 -0.27
CA GLU A 210 -37.87 -1.67 0.45
C GLU A 210 -38.66 -2.64 -0.42
N VAL A 211 -38.65 -3.90 -0.01
CA VAL A 211 -39.23 -4.98 -0.78
C VAL A 211 -40.29 -5.67 0.06
N ARG A 212 -41.53 -5.72 -0.43
CA ARG A 212 -42.65 -6.41 0.22
C ARG A 212 -43.42 -7.29 -0.77
N TYR A 213 -44.08 -8.33 -0.27
CA TYR A 213 -45.01 -9.12 -1.08
C TYR A 213 -46.35 -8.39 -1.18
N ASP A 214 -46.89 -8.30 -2.39
CA ASP A 214 -48.23 -7.76 -2.66
C ASP A 214 -49.15 -8.89 -3.13
N ASP A 215 -50.26 -9.11 -2.40
CA ASP A 215 -51.21 -10.18 -2.70
C ASP A 215 -52.11 -9.86 -3.91
N GLU A 216 -52.37 -8.58 -4.19
CA GLU A 216 -53.18 -8.18 -5.35
C GLU A 216 -52.49 -8.55 -6.66
N VAL A 217 -51.18 -8.30 -6.71
CA VAL A 217 -50.33 -8.58 -7.89
C VAL A 217 -49.69 -9.98 -7.80
N LYS A 218 -49.79 -10.65 -6.65
CA LYS A 218 -49.19 -11.95 -6.33
C LYS A 218 -47.69 -12.03 -6.64
N ARG A 219 -46.98 -10.94 -6.37
CA ARG A 219 -45.53 -10.85 -6.59
C ARG A 219 -44.88 -9.93 -5.57
N VAL A 220 -43.56 -10.03 -5.48
CA VAL A 220 -42.73 -9.13 -4.71
C VAL A 220 -42.62 -7.79 -5.46
N VAL A 221 -42.93 -6.69 -4.77
CA VAL A 221 -42.89 -5.32 -5.28
C VAL A 221 -41.83 -4.53 -4.53
N VAL A 222 -41.17 -3.61 -5.24
CA VAL A 222 -40.19 -2.67 -4.71
C VAL A 222 -40.89 -1.33 -4.52
N GLU A 223 -40.89 -0.80 -3.30
CA GLU A 223 -41.55 0.45 -2.94
C GLU A 223 -40.57 1.41 -2.27
N PRO A 224 -40.86 2.73 -2.24
CA PRO A 224 -40.08 3.68 -1.46
C PRO A 224 -40.05 3.28 0.01
N LEU A 225 -38.89 3.46 0.65
CA LEU A 225 -38.68 3.10 2.05
C LEU A 225 -39.57 3.92 3.00
N GLU A 226 -40.35 3.25 3.84
CA GLU A 226 -41.13 3.86 4.93
C GLU A 226 -40.78 3.23 6.28
N LEU A 227 -39.80 3.83 6.99
CA LEU A 227 -39.39 3.34 8.31
C LEU A 227 -40.40 3.75 9.40
N THR A 228 -40.91 2.77 10.15
CA THR A 228 -41.74 3.03 11.34
C THR A 228 -40.98 3.76 12.45
N GLN A 229 -39.68 3.48 12.57
CA GLN A 229 -38.75 4.17 13.44
C GLN A 229 -37.46 4.45 12.68
N GLU A 230 -37.06 5.72 12.62
CA GLU A 230 -35.78 6.10 12.03
C GLU A 230 -34.57 5.64 12.86
N PHE A 231 -33.44 5.46 12.18
CA PHE A 231 -32.19 5.16 12.86
C PHE A 231 -31.74 6.34 13.73
N ARG A 232 -31.72 6.13 15.06
CA ARG A 232 -31.27 7.14 16.02
C ARG A 232 -29.75 7.24 16.01
N LYS A 233 -29.23 8.21 15.26
CA LYS A 233 -27.79 8.51 15.21
C LYS A 233 -27.36 9.19 16.50
N PHE A 234 -26.43 8.55 17.22
CA PHE A 234 -25.78 9.15 18.38
C PHE A 234 -24.42 9.73 17.99
N GLU A 235 -24.13 10.94 18.46
CA GLU A 235 -22.82 11.57 18.28
C GLU A 235 -21.92 11.22 19.47
N TYR A 236 -21.02 10.26 19.25
CA TYR A 236 -20.06 9.80 20.28
C TYR A 236 -18.76 10.59 20.30
N ASN A 237 -18.61 11.60 19.44
CA ASN A 237 -17.38 12.37 19.31
C ASN A 237 -17.17 13.25 20.55
N THR A 238 -16.00 13.16 21.16
CA THR A 238 -15.63 14.00 22.30
C THR A 238 -15.04 15.33 21.81
N PRO A 239 -15.39 16.47 22.43
CA PRO A 239 -14.82 17.77 22.06
C PRO A 239 -13.32 17.91 22.34
N TRP A 240 -12.78 17.09 23.25
CA TRP A 240 -11.38 17.17 23.67
C TRP A 240 -10.49 16.29 22.79
N GLU A 241 -9.33 16.82 22.41
CA GLU A 241 -8.33 16.07 21.66
C GLU A 241 -7.60 15.06 22.54
N VAL A 242 -7.58 13.80 22.12
CA VAL A 242 -6.95 12.69 22.86
C VAL A 242 -5.53 12.39 22.37
N PHE A 243 -5.20 12.73 21.11
CA PHE A 243 -3.93 12.33 20.49
C PHE A 243 -3.13 13.52 19.92
N PRO A 244 -2.40 14.26 20.76
CA PRO A 244 -1.62 15.44 20.32
C PRO A 244 -0.61 15.19 19.20
N LYS A 245 -0.09 13.96 19.09
CA LYS A 245 0.90 13.57 18.06
C LYS A 245 0.34 13.54 16.64
N PHE A 246 -0.98 13.41 16.49
CA PHE A 246 -1.65 13.34 15.19
C PHE A 246 -2.45 14.60 14.88
N ARG A 247 -2.18 15.70 15.60
CA ARG A 247 -2.81 16.98 15.34
C ARG A 247 -2.44 17.46 13.94
N GLU A 248 -3.46 17.74 13.13
CA GLU A 248 -3.27 18.42 11.85
C GLU A 248 -2.79 19.85 12.13
N VAL A 249 -1.73 20.24 11.43
CA VAL A 249 -1.17 21.59 11.59
C VAL A 249 -1.98 22.50 10.68
N GLU A 250 -2.73 23.45 11.27
CA GLU A 250 -3.38 24.50 10.49
C GLU A 250 -2.32 25.27 9.68
N GLU A 251 -2.65 25.68 8.46
CA GLU A 251 -1.74 26.42 7.57
C GLU A 251 -1.22 27.70 8.28
N GLY A 252 0.01 27.63 8.82
CA GLY A 252 0.65 28.71 9.58
C GLY A 252 0.97 28.43 11.06
N GLY A 253 0.58 27.28 11.62
CA GLY A 253 0.93 26.88 12.98
C GLY A 253 2.28 26.14 13.10
N GLU A 254 3.09 26.45 14.11
CA GLU A 254 4.28 25.64 14.43
C GLU A 254 3.87 24.27 14.97
N ARG A 255 4.56 23.21 14.54
CA ARG A 255 4.40 21.87 15.14
C ARG A 255 4.87 21.95 16.59
N PRO A 256 4.12 21.39 17.57
CA PRO A 256 4.61 21.30 18.93
C PRO A 256 5.92 20.52 18.96
N ASP A 257 6.96 21.09 19.59
CA ASP A 257 8.28 20.46 19.71
C ASP A 257 8.17 19.05 20.29
N GLU A 258 8.84 18.08 19.67
CA GLU A 258 8.99 16.75 20.25
C GLU A 258 9.68 16.90 21.63
N PRO A 259 9.14 16.33 22.71
CA PRO A 259 9.79 16.45 24.01
C PRO A 259 11.18 15.79 23.92
N GLU A 260 12.22 16.60 24.11
CA GLU A 260 13.61 16.14 24.15
C GLU A 260 13.73 14.92 25.08
N GLU A 261 14.26 13.83 24.54
CA GLU A 261 14.51 12.60 25.28
C GLU A 261 15.57 12.91 26.35
N GLN A 262 15.12 13.24 27.56
CA GLN A 262 16.02 13.55 28.67
C GLN A 262 16.94 12.34 28.89
N PRO A 263 18.28 12.54 28.92
CA PRO A 263 19.19 11.44 29.15
C PRO A 263 18.89 10.85 30.52
N LYS A 264 18.47 9.58 30.53
CA LYS A 264 18.29 8.80 31.75
C LYS A 264 19.61 8.84 32.54
N GLN A 265 19.59 9.51 33.69
CA GLN A 265 20.67 9.48 34.67
C GLN A 265 20.78 8.10 35.32
#